data_AF-A0AAV1UZD2-F1
#
_entry.id   AF-A0AAV1UZD2-F1
#
_cell.length_a   1.000
_cell.length_b   1.000
_cell.length_c   1.000
_cell.angle_alpha   90.00
_cell.angle_beta   90.00
_cell.angle_gamma   90.00
#
_symmetry.space_group_name_H-M   'P 1'
#
loop_
_entity.id
_entity.type
_entity.pdbx_description
1 polymer ?
#
loop_
_entity_poly.entity_id
_entity_poly.type
_entity_poly.pdbx_seq_one_letter_code
_entity_poly.pdbx_strand_id
1 'polypeptide(L)'
;MEQLDADTAFLNSELEDRVYMEVPIGVENAQNYVCQLNKAIYGLKQAASAWNKTIHRVFLGYGFKSCGADQCVYVKRSKSNFIYVCLYVDDMIIAAKTSDEIDDVKNALKSVFKMKELGPAKFILGMEIDHNMTAGTLMIKQTRYIDDVAKRFGQENAKSVDNPCATGLKLSKSQSPATDEERRKMQSRPYRSLIGCLLYITTCTRPDISFVVTQLSRFLENPGAQHWNAAIRVLRYLKTTRQHGIIYKGGTGSVTAEAYSDADWGSNLDDRRSVSGVMIMIGNAPVVFKSKFQRTVALSSAEAEYMALSLCVQEVLWTRAILTDMGMVQMNATQIWEDNQGAIALAQNAGYHARTKHVDIRHHFIRETIEDGTVAVAYVDTKHQLADILTKALGSKTFKFLRDANSIQCKETKQ
;
A
#
# COMPACT_ATOMS: atom_id res chain seq x y z
N MET A 1 -8.65 -16.47 11.23
CA MET A 1 -7.97 -16.14 9.95
C MET A 1 -6.93 -17.20 9.71
N GLU A 2 -7.01 -17.86 8.58
CA GLU A 2 -6.13 -18.97 8.21
C GLU A 2 -5.63 -18.81 6.80
N GLN A 3 -4.51 -19.44 6.51
CA GLN A 3 -3.82 -19.35 5.25
C GLN A 3 -3.81 -20.70 4.52
N LEU A 4 -4.03 -20.63 3.22
CA LEU A 4 -4.08 -21.75 2.32
C LEU A 4 -3.20 -21.43 1.10
N ASP A 5 -2.52 -22.45 0.57
CA ASP A 5 -1.65 -22.34 -0.61
C ASP A 5 -2.11 -23.35 -1.66
N ALA A 6 -2.28 -22.90 -2.90
CA ALA A 6 -2.63 -23.78 -4.03
C ALA A 6 -1.38 -24.43 -4.60
N ASP A 7 -1.28 -25.77 -4.48
CA ASP A 7 -0.14 -26.49 -5.05
C ASP A 7 -0.19 -26.42 -6.58
N THR A 8 0.96 -26.07 -7.17
CA THR A 8 1.13 -25.93 -8.62
C THR A 8 0.00 -25.17 -9.32
N ALA A 9 -0.44 -24.05 -8.73
CA ALA A 9 -1.60 -23.25 -9.14
C ALA A 9 -1.85 -23.17 -10.66
N PHE A 10 -0.83 -22.79 -11.45
CA PHE A 10 -0.98 -22.65 -12.91
C PHE A 10 -1.31 -23.96 -13.63
N LEU A 11 -0.77 -25.09 -13.16
CA LEU A 11 -1.02 -26.42 -13.75
C LEU A 11 -2.46 -26.91 -13.57
N ASN A 12 -3.27 -26.21 -12.77
CA ASN A 12 -4.69 -26.51 -12.61
C ASN A 12 -5.57 -25.82 -13.67
N SER A 13 -4.99 -24.95 -14.50
CA SER A 13 -5.76 -24.07 -15.40
C SER A 13 -5.63 -24.47 -16.86
N GLU A 14 -6.74 -24.52 -17.57
CA GLU A 14 -6.74 -24.71 -19.02
C GLU A 14 -6.29 -23.42 -19.73
N LEU A 15 -5.72 -23.58 -20.92
CA LEU A 15 -5.37 -22.47 -21.81
C LEU A 15 -6.47 -22.27 -22.85
N GLU A 16 -6.98 -21.04 -22.95
CA GLU A 16 -7.89 -20.65 -24.04
C GLU A 16 -7.12 -20.54 -25.37
N ASP A 17 -5.90 -20.00 -25.32
CA ASP A 17 -5.01 -19.86 -26.47
C ASP A 17 -4.30 -21.17 -26.79
N ARG A 18 -4.11 -21.46 -28.08
CA ARG A 18 -3.26 -22.57 -28.50
C ARG A 18 -1.79 -22.18 -28.39
N VAL A 19 -1.09 -22.77 -27.42
CA VAL A 19 0.32 -22.50 -27.18
C VAL A 19 1.14 -23.75 -27.44
N TYR A 20 2.23 -23.58 -28.18
CA TYR A 20 3.20 -24.61 -28.44
C TYR A 20 4.53 -24.24 -27.78
N MET A 21 5.29 -25.24 -27.34
CA MET A 21 6.64 -25.07 -26.86
C MET A 21 7.56 -26.13 -27.47
N GLU A 22 8.86 -25.81 -27.52
CA GLU A 22 9.88 -26.81 -27.79
C GLU A 22 9.81 -27.94 -26.77
N VAL A 23 10.15 -29.15 -27.20
CA VAL A 23 10.13 -30.30 -26.31
C VAL A 23 11.20 -30.12 -25.24
N PRO A 24 10.87 -30.25 -23.94
CA PRO A 24 11.85 -30.13 -22.87
C PRO A 24 13.03 -31.10 -23.02
N ILE A 25 14.21 -30.65 -22.61
CA ILE A 25 15.42 -31.48 -22.57
C ILE A 25 15.15 -32.73 -21.72
N GLY A 26 15.50 -33.91 -22.24
CA GLY A 26 15.34 -35.20 -21.56
C GLY A 26 14.20 -36.08 -22.09
N VAL A 27 13.39 -35.60 -23.03
CA VAL A 27 12.43 -36.43 -23.77
C VAL A 27 13.11 -37.02 -25.01
N GLU A 28 13.31 -38.34 -25.03
CA GLU A 28 13.94 -39.04 -26.14
C GLU A 28 13.06 -39.07 -27.40
N ASN A 29 13.68 -39.17 -28.58
CA ASN A 29 13.02 -39.31 -29.89
C ASN A 29 12.05 -38.18 -30.30
N ALA A 30 12.19 -36.98 -29.73
CA ALA A 30 11.26 -35.88 -29.94
C ALA A 30 11.83 -34.70 -30.77
N GLN A 31 12.95 -34.91 -31.48
CA GLN A 31 13.71 -33.85 -32.17
C GLN A 31 12.92 -33.07 -33.24
N ASN A 32 11.86 -33.66 -33.82
CA ASN A 32 11.02 -33.03 -34.86
C ASN A 32 9.59 -32.71 -34.37
N TYR A 33 9.37 -32.73 -33.05
CA TYR A 33 8.07 -32.47 -32.46
C TYR A 33 8.05 -31.15 -31.71
N VAL A 34 6.84 -30.63 -31.50
CA VAL A 34 6.55 -29.54 -30.56
C VAL A 34 5.46 -30.00 -29.61
N CYS A 35 5.51 -29.55 -28.36
CA CYS A 35 4.49 -29.84 -27.38
C CYS A 35 3.38 -28.79 -27.48
N GLN A 36 2.13 -29.22 -27.69
CA GLN A 36 0.98 -28.35 -27.43
C GLN A 36 0.67 -28.36 -25.94
N LEU A 37 0.59 -27.18 -25.33
CA LEU A 37 0.22 -27.03 -23.94
C LEU A 37 -1.30 -27.09 -23.79
N ASN A 38 -1.78 -28.09 -23.05
CA ASN A 38 -3.20 -28.22 -22.70
C ASN A 38 -3.56 -27.39 -21.45
N LYS A 39 -2.59 -27.18 -20.56
CA LYS A 39 -2.73 -26.41 -19.32
C LYS A 39 -1.63 -25.37 -19.20
N ALA A 40 -1.90 -24.34 -18.40
CA ALA A 40 -0.94 -23.28 -18.16
C ALA A 40 0.27 -23.82 -17.35
N ILE A 41 1.47 -23.33 -17.67
CA ILE A 41 2.71 -23.65 -16.96
C ILE A 41 3.39 -22.35 -16.52
N TYR A 42 4.33 -22.47 -15.57
CA TYR A 42 5.14 -21.35 -15.11
C TYR A 42 5.95 -20.74 -16.27
N GLY A 43 6.03 -19.41 -16.30
CA GLY A 43 6.72 -18.65 -17.35
C GLY A 43 5.82 -18.18 -18.49
N LEU A 44 4.60 -18.70 -18.64
CA LEU A 44 3.64 -18.16 -19.61
C LEU A 44 3.06 -16.83 -19.10
N LYS A 45 3.05 -15.83 -19.98
CA LYS A 45 2.44 -14.50 -19.70
C LYS A 45 0.97 -14.58 -19.27
N GLN A 46 0.23 -15.57 -19.76
CA GLN A 46 -1.19 -15.77 -19.49
C GLN A 46 -1.50 -16.72 -18.32
N ALA A 47 -0.49 -17.38 -17.73
CA ALA A 47 -0.71 -18.40 -16.70
C ALA A 47 -1.45 -17.86 -15.46
N ALA A 48 -1.04 -16.68 -14.98
CA ALA A 48 -1.67 -16.05 -13.82
C ALA A 48 -3.14 -15.68 -14.10
N SER A 49 -3.44 -15.21 -15.31
CA SER A 49 -4.82 -14.88 -15.71
C SER A 49 -5.68 -16.14 -15.84
N ALA A 50 -5.15 -17.21 -16.45
CA ALA A 50 -5.84 -18.49 -16.56
C ALA A 50 -6.17 -19.08 -15.19
N TRP A 51 -5.23 -19.00 -14.24
CA TRP A 51 -5.45 -19.41 -12.86
C TRP A 51 -6.50 -18.59 -12.16
N ASN A 52 -6.41 -17.26 -12.24
CA ASN A 52 -7.40 -16.38 -11.62
C ASN A 52 -8.81 -16.67 -12.16
N LYS A 53 -8.98 -16.83 -13.48
CA LYS A 53 -10.27 -17.23 -14.08
C LYS A 53 -10.77 -18.59 -13.57
N THR A 54 -9.86 -19.55 -13.43
CA THR A 54 -10.18 -20.92 -12.99
C THR A 54 -10.68 -20.93 -11.55
N ILE A 55 -9.92 -20.35 -10.62
CA ILE A 55 -10.30 -20.30 -9.21
C ILE A 55 -11.52 -19.37 -8.98
N HIS A 56 -11.66 -18.31 -9.77
CA HIS A 56 -12.83 -17.43 -9.72
C HIS A 56 -14.14 -18.20 -9.93
N ARG A 57 -14.20 -19.08 -10.95
CA ARG A 57 -15.38 -19.93 -11.21
C ARG A 57 -15.71 -20.83 -10.02
N VAL A 58 -14.69 -21.35 -9.35
CA VAL A 58 -14.86 -22.17 -8.15
C VAL A 58 -15.48 -21.35 -7.02
N PHE A 59 -14.94 -20.16 -6.73
CA PHE A 59 -15.51 -19.27 -5.72
C PHE A 59 -16.98 -18.92 -6.01
N LEU A 60 -17.31 -18.57 -7.26
CA LEU A 60 -18.69 -18.30 -7.66
C LEU A 60 -19.60 -19.53 -7.45
N GLY A 61 -19.13 -20.72 -7.83
CA GLY A 61 -19.87 -21.97 -7.64
C GLY A 61 -20.17 -22.29 -6.17
N TYR A 62 -19.30 -21.87 -5.25
CA TYR A 62 -19.51 -22.00 -3.80
C TYR A 62 -20.24 -20.82 -3.15
N GLY A 63 -20.78 -19.89 -3.95
CA GLY A 63 -21.63 -18.79 -3.50
C GLY A 63 -20.87 -17.55 -3.02
N PHE A 64 -19.57 -17.43 -3.34
CA PHE A 64 -18.85 -16.17 -3.17
C PHE A 64 -19.17 -15.19 -4.30
N LYS A 65 -18.96 -13.92 -4.01
CA LYS A 65 -18.92 -12.83 -4.99
C LYS A 65 -17.55 -12.18 -4.92
N SER A 66 -16.99 -11.80 -6.07
CA SER A 66 -15.78 -11.00 -6.13
C SER A 66 -16.14 -9.53 -5.89
N CYS A 67 -15.32 -8.80 -5.11
CA CYS A 67 -15.49 -7.37 -4.93
C CYS A 67 -15.25 -6.64 -6.27
N GLY A 68 -16.10 -5.67 -6.59
CA GLY A 68 -15.93 -4.84 -7.78
C GLY A 68 -14.73 -3.90 -7.67
N ALA A 69 -14.46 -3.41 -6.46
CA ALA A 69 -13.32 -2.53 -6.19
C ALA A 69 -11.95 -3.26 -6.23
N ASP A 70 -11.92 -4.55 -5.90
CA ASP A 70 -10.74 -5.42 -5.97
C ASP A 70 -11.13 -6.88 -6.26
N GLN A 71 -10.81 -7.35 -7.47
CA GLN A 71 -11.22 -8.68 -7.94
C GLN A 71 -10.50 -9.85 -7.25
N CYS A 72 -9.48 -9.57 -6.44
CA CYS A 72 -8.77 -10.57 -5.64
C CYS A 72 -9.42 -10.81 -4.27
N VAL A 73 -10.43 -10.03 -3.90
CA VAL A 73 -11.19 -10.21 -2.66
C VAL A 73 -12.54 -10.85 -2.98
N TYR A 74 -12.84 -11.95 -2.30
CA TYR A 74 -14.08 -12.68 -2.42
C TYR A 74 -14.86 -12.62 -1.10
N VAL A 75 -16.17 -12.41 -1.21
CA VAL A 75 -17.08 -12.24 -0.07
C VAL A 75 -18.26 -13.19 -0.23
N LYS A 76 -18.57 -13.93 0.83
CA LYS A 76 -19.78 -14.75 0.93
C LYS A 76 -20.54 -14.36 2.18
N ARG A 77 -21.84 -14.08 2.02
CA ARG A 77 -22.73 -13.84 3.16
C ARG A 77 -23.11 -15.18 3.78
N SER A 78 -22.81 -15.34 5.06
CA SER A 78 -23.26 -16.44 5.92
C SER A 78 -24.51 -16.03 6.72
N LYS A 79 -25.09 -16.97 7.48
CA LYS A 79 -26.27 -16.72 8.33
C LYS A 79 -25.98 -15.74 9.46
N SER A 80 -24.74 -15.72 9.96
CA SER A 80 -24.31 -14.94 11.13
C SER A 80 -23.38 -13.77 10.80
N ASN A 81 -22.65 -13.81 9.68
CA ASN A 81 -21.71 -12.76 9.26
C ASN A 81 -21.26 -12.92 7.79
N PHE A 82 -20.12 -12.34 7.42
CA PHE A 82 -19.45 -12.53 6.14
C PHE A 82 -18.21 -13.42 6.27
N ILE A 83 -17.93 -14.15 5.20
CA ILE A 83 -16.71 -14.90 4.98
C ILE A 83 -15.92 -14.20 3.88
N TYR A 84 -14.65 -13.92 4.14
CA TYR A 84 -13.74 -13.23 3.23
C TYR A 84 -12.63 -14.17 2.80
N VAL A 85 -12.29 -14.12 1.51
CA VAL A 85 -11.08 -14.75 0.98
C VAL A 85 -10.31 -13.69 0.21
N CYS A 86 -9.07 -13.43 0.63
CA CYS A 86 -8.12 -12.61 -0.11
C CYS A 86 -7.17 -13.56 -0.87
N LEU A 87 -7.13 -13.44 -2.19
CA LEU A 87 -6.35 -14.28 -3.09
C LEU A 87 -5.18 -13.48 -3.67
N TYR A 88 -3.96 -13.95 -3.49
CA TYR A 88 -2.80 -13.45 -4.22
C TYR A 88 -2.12 -14.61 -4.94
N VAL A 89 -2.45 -14.79 -6.21
CA VAL A 89 -1.97 -15.91 -7.02
C VAL A 89 -2.28 -17.25 -6.33
N ASP A 90 -1.30 -17.92 -5.74
CA ASP A 90 -1.39 -19.21 -5.04
C ASP A 90 -1.69 -19.07 -3.54
N ASP A 91 -1.29 -17.95 -2.92
CA ASP A 91 -1.55 -17.63 -1.52
C ASP A 91 -2.99 -17.16 -1.29
N MET A 92 -3.63 -17.66 -0.23
CA MET A 92 -4.97 -17.25 0.19
C MET A 92 -5.03 -17.00 1.69
N ILE A 93 -5.70 -15.93 2.09
CA ILE A 93 -6.14 -15.71 3.47
C ILE A 93 -7.65 -15.85 3.53
N ILE A 94 -8.13 -16.72 4.41
CA ILE A 94 -9.54 -16.93 4.72
C ILE A 94 -9.83 -16.29 6.08
N ALA A 95 -10.80 -15.39 6.13
CA ALA A 95 -11.29 -14.76 7.35
C ALA A 95 -12.79 -14.99 7.49
N ALA A 96 -13.20 -15.60 8.60
CA ALA A 96 -14.60 -15.83 8.95
C ALA A 96 -14.78 -15.67 10.46
N LYS A 97 -16.03 -15.71 10.92
CA LYS A 97 -16.33 -15.54 12.35
C LYS A 97 -16.03 -16.81 13.15
N THR A 98 -16.25 -17.98 12.54
CA THR A 98 -16.03 -19.29 13.18
C THR A 98 -15.00 -20.12 12.41
N SER A 99 -14.40 -21.11 13.09
CA SER A 99 -13.52 -22.10 12.45
C SER A 99 -14.27 -22.95 11.43
N ASP A 100 -15.50 -23.33 11.74
CA ASP A 100 -16.32 -24.18 10.87
C ASP A 100 -16.56 -23.52 9.49
N GLU A 101 -16.81 -22.21 9.47
CA GLU A 101 -16.92 -21.44 8.23
C GLU A 101 -15.61 -21.41 7.43
N ILE A 102 -14.46 -21.41 8.10
CA ILE A 102 -13.15 -21.49 7.44
C ILE A 102 -12.95 -22.90 6.86
N ASP A 103 -13.28 -23.93 7.63
CA ASP A 103 -13.11 -25.32 7.22
C ASP A 103 -14.04 -25.69 6.06
N ASP A 104 -15.25 -25.15 6.00
CA ASP A 104 -16.14 -25.28 4.84
C ASP A 104 -15.49 -24.75 3.56
N VAL A 105 -14.84 -23.57 3.63
CA VAL A 105 -14.14 -22.99 2.48
C VAL A 105 -12.93 -23.83 2.07
N LYS A 106 -12.14 -24.31 3.04
CA LYS A 106 -11.00 -25.19 2.77
C LYS A 106 -11.44 -26.48 2.10
N ASN A 107 -12.50 -27.11 2.61
CA ASN A 107 -13.03 -28.36 2.08
C ASN A 107 -13.56 -28.17 0.65
N ALA A 108 -14.25 -27.06 0.39
CA ALA A 108 -14.68 -26.68 -0.94
C ALA A 108 -13.49 -26.58 -1.91
N LEU A 109 -12.43 -25.84 -1.55
CA LEU A 109 -11.24 -25.69 -2.39
C LEU A 109 -10.48 -27.01 -2.58
N LYS A 110 -10.33 -27.80 -1.51
CA LYS A 110 -9.67 -29.12 -1.54
C LYS A 110 -10.39 -30.16 -2.37
N SER A 111 -11.70 -30.02 -2.54
CA SER A 111 -12.47 -30.92 -3.41
C SER A 111 -12.17 -30.71 -4.89
N VAL A 112 -11.59 -29.56 -5.26
CA VAL A 112 -11.28 -29.20 -6.66
C VAL A 112 -9.78 -29.14 -6.92
N PHE A 113 -8.99 -28.66 -5.96
CA PHE A 113 -7.56 -28.41 -6.11
C PHE A 113 -6.76 -29.09 -5.00
N LYS A 114 -5.49 -29.38 -5.29
CA LYS A 114 -4.54 -29.79 -4.26
C LYS A 114 -4.11 -28.56 -3.45
N MET A 115 -4.56 -28.48 -2.20
CA MET A 115 -4.30 -27.34 -1.32
C MET A 115 -3.39 -27.73 -0.15
N LYS A 116 -2.48 -26.84 0.23
CA LYS A 116 -1.69 -26.92 1.46
C LYS A 116 -2.28 -26.00 2.51
N GLU A 117 -2.57 -26.55 3.69
CA GLU A 117 -2.98 -25.75 4.85
C GLU A 117 -1.74 -25.24 5.58
N LEU A 118 -1.62 -23.92 5.68
CA LEU A 118 -0.55 -23.26 6.42
C LEU A 118 -0.99 -22.88 7.85
N GLY A 119 -2.27 -23.12 8.18
CA GLY A 119 -2.87 -22.86 9.49
C GLY A 119 -3.10 -21.37 9.72
N PRO A 120 -2.97 -20.86 10.97
CA PRO A 120 -3.17 -19.45 11.26
C PRO A 120 -2.28 -18.54 10.40
N ALA A 121 -2.87 -17.49 9.83
CA ALA A 121 -2.14 -16.53 9.00
C ALA A 121 -1.05 -15.82 9.84
N LYS A 122 0.21 -16.18 9.59
CA LYS A 122 1.39 -15.61 10.27
C LYS A 122 2.30 -14.84 9.30
N PHE A 123 2.21 -15.14 8.01
CA PHE A 123 3.08 -14.53 7.02
C PHE A 123 2.42 -14.52 5.64
N ILE A 124 2.33 -13.35 5.00
CA ILE A 124 1.83 -13.23 3.63
C ILE A 124 2.65 -12.18 2.89
N LEU A 125 3.11 -12.49 1.68
CA LEU A 125 3.84 -11.54 0.83
C LEU A 125 4.95 -10.80 1.58
N GLY A 126 5.81 -11.50 2.30
CA GLY A 126 6.91 -10.84 3.03
C GLY A 126 6.49 -10.06 4.29
N MET A 127 5.20 -10.03 4.64
CA MET A 127 4.66 -9.37 5.82
C MET A 127 4.35 -10.38 6.91
N GLU A 128 4.84 -10.12 8.11
CA GLU A 128 4.51 -10.86 9.33
C GLU A 128 3.16 -10.36 9.88
N ILE A 129 2.24 -11.29 10.12
CA ILE A 129 0.95 -11.05 10.75
C ILE A 129 1.01 -11.58 12.18
N ASP A 130 0.75 -10.70 13.13
CA ASP A 130 0.67 -11.06 14.53
C ASP A 130 -0.71 -10.69 15.09
N HIS A 131 -1.58 -11.70 15.10
CA HIS A 131 -2.97 -11.58 15.52
C HIS A 131 -3.16 -12.07 16.96
N ASN A 132 -3.42 -11.15 17.88
CA ASN A 132 -3.76 -11.46 19.26
C ASN A 132 -5.27 -11.35 19.45
N MET A 133 -5.96 -12.50 19.39
CA MET A 133 -7.41 -12.61 19.57
C MET A 133 -7.87 -12.16 20.95
N THR A 134 -7.11 -12.47 22.02
CA THR A 134 -7.47 -12.13 23.41
C THR A 134 -7.42 -10.63 23.64
N ALA A 135 -6.41 -9.95 23.10
CA ALA A 135 -6.28 -8.50 23.17
C ALA A 135 -7.10 -7.77 22.09
N GLY A 136 -7.66 -8.50 21.12
CA GLY A 136 -8.36 -7.93 19.97
C GLY A 136 -7.46 -7.04 19.11
N THR A 137 -6.20 -7.44 18.88
CA THR A 137 -5.24 -6.63 18.09
C THR A 137 -4.62 -7.44 16.96
N LEU A 138 -4.40 -6.79 15.82
CA LEU A 138 -3.71 -7.33 14.66
C LEU A 138 -2.53 -6.42 14.35
N MET A 139 -1.31 -6.94 14.29
CA MET A 139 -0.15 -6.20 13.83
C MET A 139 0.34 -6.76 12.50
N ILE A 140 0.68 -5.86 11.56
CA ILE A 140 1.35 -6.21 10.32
C ILE A 140 2.71 -5.50 10.28
N LYS A 141 3.79 -6.27 10.10
CA LYS A 141 5.17 -5.75 10.10
C LYS A 141 6.06 -6.49 9.09
N GLN A 142 7.27 -6.00 8.86
CA GLN A 142 8.23 -6.57 7.90
C GLN A 142 9.63 -6.77 8.52
N THR A 143 9.70 -7.23 9.76
CA THR A 143 10.97 -7.35 10.51
C THR A 143 12.01 -8.16 9.74
N ARG A 144 11.67 -9.38 9.29
CA ARG A 144 12.59 -10.26 8.56
C ARG A 144 13.10 -9.61 7.28
N TYR A 145 12.19 -9.03 6.48
CA TYR A 145 12.55 -8.37 5.23
C TYR A 145 13.46 -7.15 5.47
N ILE A 146 13.19 -6.34 6.50
CA ILE A 146 14.04 -5.21 6.87
C ILE A 146 15.44 -5.70 7.28
N ASP A 147 15.52 -6.79 8.03
CA ASP A 147 16.80 -7.38 8.45
C ASP A 147 17.61 -7.90 7.25
N ASP A 148 16.96 -8.57 6.29
CA ASP A 148 17.59 -9.05 5.06
C ASP A 148 18.08 -7.90 4.17
N VAL A 149 17.29 -6.84 4.02
CA VAL A 149 17.70 -5.63 3.29
C VAL A 149 18.86 -4.95 4.01
N ALA A 150 18.81 -4.82 5.34
CA ALA A 150 19.92 -4.24 6.11
C ALA A 150 21.23 -5.04 5.88
N LYS A 151 21.16 -6.37 5.88
CA LYS A 151 22.28 -7.25 5.54
C LYS A 151 22.80 -7.05 4.13
N ARG A 152 21.91 -7.06 3.14
CA ARG A 152 22.24 -6.90 1.72
C ARG A 152 23.01 -5.60 1.43
N PHE A 153 22.72 -4.52 2.15
CA PHE A 153 23.37 -3.21 1.97
C PHE A 153 24.37 -2.87 3.09
N GLY A 154 24.83 -3.86 3.86
CA GLY A 154 25.89 -3.69 4.86
C GLY A 154 25.54 -2.76 6.01
N GLN A 155 24.27 -2.70 6.41
CA GLN A 155 23.73 -1.87 7.49
C GLN A 155 23.32 -2.66 8.74
N GLU A 156 23.76 -3.92 8.91
CA GLU A 156 23.39 -4.77 10.07
C GLU A 156 23.81 -4.15 11.41
N ASN A 157 25.02 -3.58 11.45
CA ASN A 157 25.63 -2.94 12.61
C ASN A 157 25.61 -1.41 12.51
N ALA A 158 24.71 -0.85 11.70
CA ALA A 158 24.67 0.58 11.50
C ALA A 158 24.24 1.32 12.76
N LYS A 159 24.79 2.54 12.95
CA LYS A 159 24.41 3.41 14.06
C LYS A 159 22.92 3.73 14.01
N SER A 160 22.29 3.65 15.18
CA SER A 160 20.86 3.93 15.34
C SER A 160 20.53 5.38 14.97
N VAL A 161 19.39 5.58 14.32
CA VAL A 161 18.84 6.91 14.02
C VAL A 161 17.35 6.96 14.34
N ASP A 162 16.90 8.10 14.85
CA ASP A 162 15.54 8.29 15.37
C ASP A 162 14.51 8.71 14.32
N ASN A 163 14.95 9.09 13.12
CA ASN A 163 14.10 9.52 12.02
C ASN A 163 14.69 9.11 10.67
N PRO A 164 13.86 8.98 9.62
CA PRO A 164 14.32 8.52 8.31
C PRO A 164 15.04 9.60 7.51
N CYS A 165 14.79 10.88 7.80
CA CYS A 165 15.44 12.03 7.16
C CYS A 165 15.64 13.19 8.13
N ALA A 166 16.61 14.07 7.84
CA ALA A 166 16.81 15.30 8.61
C ALA A 166 15.75 16.35 8.25
N THR A 167 15.38 17.20 9.22
CA THR A 167 14.53 18.37 8.97
C THR A 167 15.11 19.23 7.86
N GLY A 168 14.28 19.65 6.91
CA GLY A 168 14.73 20.45 5.77
C GLY A 168 15.62 19.69 4.78
N LEU A 169 15.45 18.36 4.66
CA LEU A 169 16.07 17.56 3.61
C LEU A 169 15.88 18.22 2.24
N LYS A 170 16.98 18.61 1.59
CA LYS A 170 16.99 19.17 0.24
C LYS A 170 17.70 18.20 -0.71
N LEU A 171 16.92 17.53 -1.55
CA LEU A 171 17.44 16.69 -2.63
C LEU A 171 17.12 17.32 -3.98
N SER A 172 18.08 17.35 -4.91
CA SER A 172 17.95 17.97 -6.24
C SER A 172 18.83 17.26 -7.26
N LYS A 173 18.45 17.32 -8.54
CA LYS A 173 19.27 16.82 -9.66
C LYS A 173 20.62 17.53 -9.77
N SER A 174 20.75 18.74 -9.19
CA SER A 174 22.04 19.42 -9.08
C SER A 174 23.08 18.67 -8.23
N GLN A 175 22.64 17.72 -7.38
CA GLN A 175 23.49 16.86 -6.57
C GLN A 175 23.86 15.54 -7.29
N SER A 176 23.38 15.34 -8.51
CA SER A 176 23.77 14.20 -9.34
C SER A 176 25.21 14.32 -9.83
N PRO A 177 25.92 13.20 -10.06
CA PRO A 177 27.30 13.22 -10.55
C PRO A 177 27.46 14.02 -11.84
N ALA A 178 28.34 15.01 -11.83
CA ALA A 178 28.69 15.84 -12.99
C ALA A 178 30.02 15.40 -13.62
N THR A 179 30.94 14.85 -12.82
CA THR A 179 32.26 14.41 -13.26
C THR A 179 32.37 12.88 -13.36
N ASP A 180 33.33 12.38 -14.14
CA ASP A 180 33.61 10.95 -14.24
C ASP A 180 34.05 10.35 -12.90
N GLU A 181 34.76 11.12 -12.08
CA GLU A 181 35.17 10.67 -10.74
C GLU A 181 33.96 10.42 -9.83
N GLU A 182 33.00 11.33 -9.82
CA GLU A 182 31.75 11.16 -9.06
C GLU A 182 30.91 9.99 -9.58
N ARG A 183 30.85 9.82 -10.91
CA ARG A 183 30.16 8.67 -11.53
C ARG A 183 30.80 7.35 -11.13
N ARG A 184 32.14 7.27 -11.14
CA ARG A 184 32.89 6.10 -10.66
C ARG A 184 32.62 5.79 -9.19
N LYS A 185 32.56 6.80 -8.32
CA LYS A 185 32.20 6.63 -6.90
C LYS A 185 30.81 6.03 -6.69
N MET A 186 29.87 6.34 -7.59
CA MET A 186 28.49 5.86 -7.55
C MET A 186 28.26 4.53 -8.28
N GLN A 187 29.14 4.14 -9.19
CA GLN A 187 28.99 2.94 -10.02
C GLN A 187 28.84 1.65 -9.21
N SER A 188 29.51 1.54 -8.06
CA SER A 188 29.42 0.39 -7.17
C SER A 188 28.23 0.42 -6.21
N ARG A 189 27.42 1.49 -6.21
CA ARG A 189 26.29 1.68 -5.29
C ARG A 189 24.99 1.20 -5.96
N PRO A 190 24.38 0.09 -5.50
CA PRO A 190 23.13 -0.42 -6.07
C PRO A 190 21.90 0.41 -5.65
N TYR A 191 21.87 1.70 -6.00
CA TYR A 191 20.85 2.67 -5.59
C TYR A 191 19.44 2.23 -6.00
N ARG A 192 19.22 1.88 -7.29
CA ARG A 192 17.91 1.44 -7.79
C ARG A 192 17.37 0.24 -7.02
N SER A 193 18.26 -0.71 -6.70
CA SER A 193 17.91 -1.90 -5.91
C SER A 193 17.48 -1.53 -4.49
N LEU A 194 18.22 -0.63 -3.82
CA LEU A 194 17.85 -0.15 -2.48
C LEU A 194 16.50 0.55 -2.49
N ILE A 195 16.27 1.47 -3.43
CA ILE A 195 14.99 2.18 -3.53
C ILE A 195 13.85 1.20 -3.81
N GLY A 196 14.05 0.17 -4.64
CA GLY A 196 13.06 -0.89 -4.84
C GLY A 196 12.68 -1.61 -3.55
N CYS A 197 13.66 -1.98 -2.72
CA CYS A 197 13.41 -2.58 -1.41
C CYS A 197 12.65 -1.61 -0.46
N LEU A 198 13.03 -0.33 -0.44
CA LEU A 198 12.37 0.68 0.40
C LEU A 198 10.94 0.97 -0.06
N LEU A 199 10.69 0.98 -1.38
CA LEU A 199 9.36 1.12 -1.96
C LEU A 199 8.44 -0.05 -1.54
N TYR A 200 8.97 -1.27 -1.48
CA TYR A 200 8.22 -2.41 -0.97
C TYR A 200 7.83 -2.25 0.50
N ILE A 201 8.80 -1.89 1.35
CA ILE A 201 8.58 -1.71 2.79
C ILE A 201 7.56 -0.63 3.07
N THR A 202 7.66 0.51 2.37
CA THR A 202 6.75 1.62 2.59
C THR A 202 5.34 1.28 2.15
N THR A 203 5.16 0.66 0.97
CA THR A 203 3.84 0.29 0.41
C THR A 203 3.08 -0.69 1.31
N CYS A 204 3.80 -1.56 2.02
CA CYS A 204 3.18 -2.62 2.81
C CYS A 204 2.92 -2.21 4.27
N THR A 205 3.93 -1.73 5.01
CA THR A 205 3.81 -1.59 6.48
C THR A 205 4.42 -0.32 7.08
N ARG A 206 5.10 0.50 6.29
CA ARG A 206 5.86 1.67 6.80
C ARG A 206 5.47 2.98 6.12
N PRO A 207 4.27 3.53 6.43
CA PRO A 207 3.86 4.85 5.94
C PRO A 207 4.85 5.96 6.32
N ASP A 208 5.50 5.81 7.45
CA ASP A 208 6.43 6.77 8.08
C ASP A 208 7.72 7.03 7.30
N ILE A 209 8.03 6.23 6.26
CA ILE A 209 9.14 6.51 5.34
C ILE A 209 8.68 6.98 3.95
N SER A 210 7.36 7.01 3.69
CA SER A 210 6.80 7.22 2.35
C SER A 210 7.30 8.52 1.71
N PHE A 211 7.33 9.60 2.48
CA PHE A 211 7.77 10.90 2.00
C PHE A 211 9.20 10.85 1.44
N VAL A 212 10.16 10.42 2.26
CA VAL A 212 11.57 10.43 1.88
C VAL A 212 11.87 9.44 0.76
N VAL A 213 11.23 8.26 0.76
CA VAL A 213 11.37 7.28 -0.33
C VAL A 213 10.84 7.85 -1.64
N THR A 214 9.73 8.60 -1.59
CA THR A 214 9.18 9.30 -2.75
C THR A 214 10.18 10.34 -3.29
N GLN A 215 10.80 11.15 -2.43
CA GLN A 215 11.84 12.10 -2.84
C GLN A 215 13.04 11.41 -3.50
N LEU A 216 13.49 10.30 -2.94
CA LEU A 216 14.64 9.53 -3.43
C LEU A 216 14.38 8.84 -4.78
N SER A 217 13.13 8.46 -5.07
CA SER A 217 12.78 7.78 -6.33
C SER A 217 13.01 8.63 -7.58
N ARG A 218 13.09 9.96 -7.46
CA ARG A 218 13.40 10.86 -8.59
C ARG A 218 14.79 10.67 -9.18
N PHE A 219 15.71 10.07 -8.43
CA PHE A 219 17.13 10.00 -8.79
C PHE A 219 17.58 8.60 -9.20
N LEU A 220 16.64 7.72 -9.58
CA LEU A 220 16.95 6.35 -10.00
C LEU A 220 17.93 6.31 -11.17
N GLU A 221 17.84 7.25 -12.11
CA GLU A 221 18.67 7.26 -13.31
C GLU A 221 20.14 7.62 -13.04
N ASN A 222 20.37 8.76 -12.37
CA ASN A 222 21.70 9.31 -12.10
C ASN A 222 21.83 9.75 -10.62
N PRO A 223 21.92 8.80 -9.66
CA PRO A 223 21.99 9.12 -8.24
C PRO A 223 23.38 9.63 -7.83
N GLY A 224 23.43 10.68 -7.01
CA GLY A 224 24.66 11.18 -6.40
C GLY A 224 24.91 10.65 -4.99
N ALA A 225 26.08 10.97 -4.43
CA ALA A 225 26.48 10.52 -3.10
C ALA A 225 25.52 10.99 -1.99
N GLN A 226 24.95 12.20 -2.13
CA GLN A 226 23.97 12.72 -1.17
C GLN A 226 22.66 11.93 -1.21
N HIS A 227 22.19 11.54 -2.40
CA HIS A 227 21.02 10.66 -2.57
C HIS A 227 21.27 9.30 -1.91
N TRP A 228 22.44 8.69 -2.15
CA TRP A 228 22.82 7.42 -1.53
C TRP A 228 22.86 7.51 -0.01
N ASN A 229 23.49 8.54 0.54
CA ASN A 229 23.59 8.74 1.99
C ASN A 229 22.20 8.92 2.63
N ALA A 230 21.29 9.63 1.97
CA ALA A 230 19.91 9.77 2.40
C ALA A 230 19.17 8.42 2.38
N ALA A 231 19.30 7.63 1.31
CA ALA A 231 18.71 6.29 1.22
C ALA A 231 19.25 5.34 2.31
N ILE A 232 20.55 5.39 2.59
CA ILE A 232 21.16 4.63 3.67
C ILE A 232 20.64 5.07 5.04
N ARG A 233 20.41 6.36 5.28
CA ARG A 233 19.79 6.84 6.51
C ARG A 233 18.39 6.24 6.71
N VAL A 234 17.57 6.16 5.66
CA VAL A 234 16.24 5.51 5.73
C VAL A 234 16.39 4.05 6.16
N LEU A 235 17.33 3.31 5.57
CA LEU A 235 17.58 1.92 5.94
C LEU A 235 18.06 1.77 7.40
N ARG A 236 18.89 2.69 7.89
CA ARG A 236 19.31 2.72 9.31
C ARG A 236 18.13 2.95 10.24
N TYR A 237 17.25 3.89 9.89
CA TYR A 237 16.03 4.15 10.65
C TYR A 237 15.13 2.92 10.71
N LEU A 238 14.90 2.27 9.55
CA LEU A 238 14.16 1.01 9.48
C LEU A 238 14.81 -0.07 10.35
N LYS A 239 16.14 -0.20 10.34
CA LYS A 239 16.85 -1.17 11.18
C LYS A 239 16.66 -0.88 12.67
N THR A 240 16.78 0.38 13.09
CA THR A 240 16.48 0.81 14.47
C THR A 240 15.05 0.46 14.87
N THR A 241 14.10 0.63 13.95
CA THR A 241 12.67 0.47 14.18
C THR A 241 12.11 -0.81 13.56
N ARG A 242 12.94 -1.85 13.36
CA ARG A 242 12.58 -3.03 12.56
C ARG A 242 11.36 -3.80 13.08
N GLN A 243 11.10 -3.70 14.39
CA GLN A 243 9.96 -4.33 15.05
C GLN A 243 8.68 -3.48 15.00
N HIS A 244 8.74 -2.26 14.46
CA HIS A 244 7.55 -1.45 14.28
C HIS A 244 6.72 -1.98 13.13
N GLY A 245 5.41 -1.85 13.27
CA GLY A 245 4.42 -2.20 12.26
C GLY A 245 3.11 -1.51 12.57
N ILE A 246 2.13 -1.68 11.69
CA ILE A 246 0.80 -1.08 11.86
C ILE A 246 0.00 -1.97 12.81
N ILE A 247 -0.51 -1.38 13.90
CA ILE A 247 -1.35 -2.08 14.88
C ILE A 247 -2.81 -1.67 14.70
N TYR A 248 -3.63 -2.61 14.25
CA TYR A 248 -5.07 -2.49 14.18
C TYR A 248 -5.71 -2.99 15.48
N LYS A 249 -6.65 -2.24 16.02
CA LYS A 249 -7.43 -2.63 17.21
C LYS A 249 -8.84 -2.98 16.78
N GLY A 250 -9.34 -4.11 17.28
CA GLY A 250 -10.73 -4.53 17.09
C GLY A 250 -11.68 -3.54 17.77
N GLY A 251 -12.79 -3.24 17.10
CA GLY A 251 -13.87 -2.43 17.65
C GLY A 251 -15.15 -3.27 17.81
N THR A 252 -16.05 -2.81 18.69
CA THR A 252 -17.38 -3.41 18.91
C THR A 252 -18.49 -2.70 18.12
N GLY A 253 -18.14 -1.72 17.27
CA GLY A 253 -19.08 -0.91 16.49
C GLY A 253 -18.97 -1.10 14.98
N SER A 254 -19.66 -0.24 14.24
CA SER A 254 -19.57 -0.18 12.77
C SER A 254 -18.15 0.19 12.32
N VAL A 255 -17.64 -0.52 11.31
CA VAL A 255 -16.40 -0.14 10.63
C VAL A 255 -16.63 1.19 9.91
N THR A 256 -15.85 2.20 10.27
CA THR A 256 -15.92 3.53 9.69
C THR A 256 -14.55 3.95 9.19
N ALA A 257 -14.52 4.58 8.02
CA ALA A 257 -13.33 5.20 7.47
C ALA A 257 -13.26 6.68 7.85
N GLU A 258 -12.07 7.14 8.17
CA GLU A 258 -11.71 8.55 8.38
C GLU A 258 -10.47 8.85 7.53
N ALA A 259 -10.34 10.05 7.00
CA ALA A 259 -9.21 10.41 6.15
C ALA A 259 -8.57 11.74 6.53
N TYR A 260 -7.32 11.91 6.12
CA TYR A 260 -6.50 13.09 6.30
C TYR A 260 -5.84 13.44 4.97
N SER A 261 -5.87 14.72 4.62
CA SER A 261 -5.27 15.29 3.41
C SER A 261 -4.30 16.40 3.81
N ASP A 262 -3.13 16.45 3.18
CA ASP A 262 -2.14 17.51 3.36
C ASP A 262 -1.27 17.64 2.08
N ALA A 263 -0.63 18.79 1.90
CA ALA A 263 0.28 19.06 0.81
C ALA A 263 1.47 19.92 1.22
N ASP A 264 2.67 19.55 0.78
CA ASP A 264 3.84 20.42 0.89
C ASP A 264 4.05 21.21 -0.41
N TRP A 265 3.65 22.49 -0.40
CA TRP A 265 3.58 23.34 -1.59
C TRP A 265 4.97 23.68 -2.15
N GLY A 266 5.19 23.37 -3.44
CA GLY A 266 6.40 23.79 -4.15
C GLY A 266 7.71 23.20 -3.63
N SER A 267 7.62 22.10 -2.86
CA SER A 267 8.74 21.51 -2.13
C SER A 267 9.75 20.80 -3.02
N ASN A 268 9.37 20.39 -4.23
CA ASN A 268 10.33 19.90 -5.21
C ASN A 268 11.21 21.06 -5.74
N LEU A 269 12.51 21.00 -5.43
CA LEU A 269 13.47 22.02 -5.87
C LEU A 269 13.70 22.04 -7.39
N ASP A 270 13.49 20.92 -8.07
CA ASP A 270 13.81 20.77 -9.49
C ASP A 270 12.70 21.26 -10.42
N ASP A 271 11.43 21.13 -10.03
CA ASP A 271 10.26 21.48 -10.87
C ASP A 271 9.15 22.24 -10.16
N ARG A 272 9.32 22.55 -8.86
CA ARG A 272 8.35 23.27 -8.01
C ARG A 272 6.98 22.58 -7.89
N ARG A 273 6.90 21.28 -8.16
CA ARG A 273 5.68 20.50 -7.87
C ARG A 273 5.60 20.21 -6.38
N SER A 274 4.39 20.32 -5.85
CA SER A 274 4.07 19.99 -4.46
C SER A 274 4.03 18.47 -4.24
N VAL A 275 4.06 18.05 -2.99
CA VAL A 275 3.85 16.65 -2.58
C VAL A 275 2.51 16.54 -1.88
N SER A 276 1.60 15.71 -2.38
CA SER A 276 0.32 15.38 -1.74
C SER A 276 0.48 14.17 -0.82
N GLY A 277 -0.11 14.28 0.37
CA GLY A 277 -0.26 13.24 1.37
C GLY A 277 -1.72 12.82 1.48
N VAL A 278 -1.99 11.53 1.50
CA VAL A 278 -3.31 10.97 1.80
C VAL A 278 -3.13 9.89 2.85
N MET A 279 -3.91 9.95 3.93
CA MET A 279 -3.99 8.91 4.95
C MET A 279 -5.45 8.55 5.16
N ILE A 280 -5.84 7.28 5.00
CA ILE A 280 -7.17 6.78 5.36
C ILE A 280 -7.00 5.77 6.49
N MET A 281 -7.75 6.01 7.55
CA MET A 281 -7.73 5.28 8.81
C MET A 281 -9.00 4.44 8.93
N ILE A 282 -8.83 3.19 9.39
CA ILE A 282 -9.92 2.35 9.86
C ILE A 282 -9.48 1.76 11.20
N GLY A 283 -10.30 1.91 12.24
CA GLY A 283 -9.96 1.42 13.58
C GLY A 283 -8.69 2.06 14.16
N ASN A 284 -8.51 3.36 13.92
CA ASN A 284 -7.33 4.16 14.33
C ASN A 284 -6.00 3.65 13.75
N ALA A 285 -6.03 2.93 12.63
CA ALA A 285 -4.83 2.46 11.95
C ALA A 285 -4.95 2.71 10.43
N PRO A 286 -3.84 3.04 9.76
CA PRO A 286 -3.86 3.38 8.35
C PRO A 286 -4.10 2.15 7.48
N VAL A 287 -5.05 2.24 6.56
CA VAL A 287 -5.36 1.23 5.53
C VAL A 287 -5.01 1.71 4.11
N VAL A 288 -4.98 3.03 3.90
CA VAL A 288 -4.48 3.65 2.67
C VAL A 288 -3.54 4.78 3.07
N PHE A 289 -2.36 4.83 2.47
CA PHE A 289 -1.42 5.92 2.66
C PHE A 289 -0.66 6.19 1.37
N LYS A 290 -0.58 7.47 0.97
CA LYS A 290 0.10 7.89 -0.27
C LYS A 290 0.93 9.14 -0.03
N SER A 291 2.17 9.11 -0.50
CA SER A 291 3.01 10.30 -0.71
C SER A 291 3.27 10.41 -2.20
N LYS A 292 2.85 11.50 -2.84
CA LYS A 292 2.86 11.61 -4.31
C LYS A 292 3.14 13.02 -4.78
N PHE A 293 4.05 13.17 -5.72
CA PHE A 293 4.21 14.45 -6.42
C PHE A 293 2.96 14.80 -7.20
N GLN A 294 2.53 16.05 -7.08
CA GLN A 294 1.47 16.61 -7.89
C GLN A 294 1.89 16.65 -9.36
N ARG A 295 0.96 16.33 -10.27
CA ARG A 295 1.26 16.29 -11.71
C ARG A 295 1.49 17.68 -12.29
N THR A 296 0.86 18.70 -11.70
CA THR A 296 0.94 20.11 -12.10
C THR A 296 1.49 20.93 -10.95
N VAL A 297 2.11 22.07 -11.27
CA VAL A 297 2.57 23.04 -10.28
C VAL A 297 1.36 23.80 -9.75
N ALA A 298 1.20 23.85 -8.43
CA ALA A 298 0.17 24.64 -7.78
C ALA A 298 0.65 26.09 -7.60
N LEU A 299 -0.24 27.07 -7.78
CA LEU A 299 0.10 28.48 -7.71
C LEU A 299 -0.01 29.07 -6.29
N SER A 300 -0.56 28.30 -5.35
CA SER A 300 -0.65 28.66 -3.93
C SER A 300 -0.69 27.42 -3.04
N SER A 301 -0.42 27.59 -1.75
CA SER A 301 -0.62 26.51 -0.75
C SER A 301 -2.06 26.01 -0.75
N ALA A 302 -3.07 26.89 -0.70
CA ALA A 302 -4.48 26.48 -0.74
C ALA A 302 -4.82 25.63 -1.98
N GLU A 303 -4.24 25.96 -3.14
CA GLU A 303 -4.42 25.15 -4.35
C GLU A 303 -3.72 23.79 -4.24
N ALA A 304 -2.49 23.73 -3.69
CA ALA A 304 -1.79 22.47 -3.48
C ALA A 304 -2.58 21.54 -2.55
N GLU A 305 -3.13 22.08 -1.47
CA GLU A 305 -3.99 21.36 -0.52
C GLU A 305 -5.26 20.88 -1.21
N TYR A 306 -5.90 21.73 -2.00
CA TYR A 306 -7.08 21.34 -2.77
C TYR A 306 -6.81 20.21 -3.76
N MET A 307 -5.62 20.19 -4.36
CA MET A 307 -5.18 19.09 -5.22
C MET A 307 -4.93 17.79 -4.45
N ALA A 308 -4.40 17.87 -3.21
CA ALA A 308 -4.28 16.72 -2.31
C ALA A 308 -5.65 16.21 -1.88
N LEU A 309 -6.57 17.11 -1.53
CA LEU A 309 -7.95 16.79 -1.17
C LEU A 309 -8.67 16.05 -2.30
N SER A 310 -8.48 16.48 -3.55
CA SER A 310 -9.05 15.79 -4.71
C SER A 310 -8.54 14.35 -4.84
N LEU A 311 -7.25 14.12 -4.58
CA LEU A 311 -6.69 12.76 -4.53
C LEU A 311 -7.27 11.98 -3.35
N CYS A 312 -7.37 12.60 -2.17
CA CYS A 312 -7.94 11.99 -0.97
C CYS A 312 -9.38 11.53 -1.20
N VAL A 313 -10.23 12.37 -1.80
CA VAL A 313 -11.63 12.02 -2.12
C VAL A 313 -11.70 10.79 -3.04
N GLN A 314 -10.84 10.70 -4.06
CA GLN A 314 -10.80 9.51 -4.94
C GLN A 314 -10.49 8.22 -4.16
N GLU A 315 -9.52 8.26 -3.25
CA GLU A 315 -9.17 7.11 -2.40
C GLU A 315 -10.27 6.79 -1.38
N VAL A 316 -10.97 7.80 -0.87
CA VAL A 316 -12.14 7.62 0.01
C VAL A 316 -13.27 6.94 -0.75
N LEU A 317 -13.60 7.37 -1.96
CA LEU A 317 -14.63 6.73 -2.78
C LEU A 317 -14.30 5.27 -3.07
N TRP A 318 -13.05 4.97 -3.44
CA TRP A 318 -12.60 3.59 -3.63
C TRP A 318 -12.69 2.77 -2.33
N THR A 319 -12.31 3.37 -1.20
CA THR A 319 -12.40 2.72 0.13
C THR A 319 -13.84 2.43 0.52
N ARG A 320 -14.77 3.37 0.27
CA ARG A 320 -16.21 3.17 0.50
C ARG A 320 -16.77 2.05 -0.38
N ALA A 321 -16.33 1.95 -1.64
CA ALA A 321 -16.73 0.89 -2.56
C ALA A 321 -16.28 -0.49 -2.06
N ILE A 322 -15.00 -0.67 -1.71
CA ILE A 322 -14.50 -1.96 -1.21
C ILE A 322 -15.15 -2.34 0.12
N LEU A 323 -15.36 -1.38 1.04
CA LEU A 323 -16.08 -1.64 2.30
C LEU A 323 -17.53 -2.05 2.05
N THR A 324 -18.20 -1.44 1.07
CA THR A 324 -19.57 -1.82 0.67
C THR A 324 -19.62 -3.24 0.12
N ASP A 325 -18.69 -3.61 -0.75
CA ASP A 325 -18.58 -4.98 -1.28
C ASP A 325 -18.30 -6.00 -0.17
N MET A 326 -17.54 -5.60 0.85
CA MET A 326 -17.29 -6.37 2.07
C MET A 326 -18.47 -6.38 3.06
N GLY A 327 -19.60 -5.76 2.75
CA GLY A 327 -20.78 -5.72 3.61
C GLY A 327 -20.72 -4.69 4.75
N MET A 328 -19.76 -3.77 4.70
CA MET A 328 -19.52 -2.71 5.68
C MET A 328 -19.91 -1.34 5.11
N VAL A 329 -21.20 -1.20 4.76
CA VAL A 329 -21.73 0.01 4.11
C VAL A 329 -21.49 1.26 4.98
N GLN A 330 -20.92 2.29 4.37
CA GLN A 330 -20.63 3.56 5.04
C GLN A 330 -21.87 4.47 4.98
N MET A 331 -22.73 4.41 6.00
CA MET A 331 -24.02 5.12 6.01
C MET A 331 -23.88 6.64 6.12
N ASN A 332 -22.83 7.12 6.77
CA ASN A 332 -22.57 8.54 6.95
C ASN A 332 -21.47 9.02 5.99
N ALA A 333 -21.38 10.34 5.82
CA ALA A 333 -20.27 10.99 5.15
C ALA A 333 -18.93 10.53 5.76
N THR A 334 -17.96 10.20 4.90
CA THR A 334 -16.59 9.96 5.37
C THR A 334 -15.94 11.29 5.72
N GLN A 335 -15.48 11.43 6.97
CA GLN A 335 -14.78 12.62 7.43
C GLN A 335 -13.38 12.68 6.82
N ILE A 336 -13.06 13.81 6.19
CA ILE A 336 -11.73 14.17 5.70
C ILE A 336 -11.24 15.37 6.50
N TRP A 337 -10.10 15.22 7.15
CA TRP A 337 -9.45 16.26 7.93
C TRP A 337 -8.43 17.03 7.09
N GLU A 338 -8.57 18.35 7.12
CA GLU A 338 -7.78 19.32 6.36
C GLU A 338 -7.35 20.44 7.32
N ASP A 339 -6.11 20.89 7.26
CA ASP A 339 -5.62 21.97 8.14
C ASP A 339 -5.54 23.33 7.39
N ASN A 340 -5.77 23.34 6.08
CA ASN A 340 -5.83 24.55 5.29
C ASN A 340 -7.25 25.12 5.15
N GLN A 341 -7.53 26.19 5.89
CA GLN A 341 -8.81 26.93 5.82
C GLN A 341 -9.18 27.41 4.41
N GLY A 342 -8.19 27.75 3.58
CA GLY A 342 -8.41 28.15 2.19
C GLY A 342 -8.94 27.00 1.34
N ALA A 343 -8.35 25.81 1.47
CA ALA A 343 -8.81 24.60 0.77
C ALA A 343 -10.22 24.18 1.23
N ILE A 344 -10.50 24.24 2.53
CA ILE A 344 -11.83 23.98 3.10
C ILE A 344 -12.86 24.94 2.51
N ALA A 345 -12.55 26.24 2.48
CA ALA A 345 -13.43 27.25 1.89
C ALA A 345 -13.68 27.00 0.39
N LEU A 346 -12.67 26.55 -0.38
CA LEU A 346 -12.83 26.19 -1.79
C LEU A 346 -13.74 24.96 -1.99
N ALA A 347 -13.67 24.00 -1.05
CA ALA A 347 -14.48 22.79 -1.05
C ALA A 347 -15.94 23.06 -0.70
N GLN A 348 -16.22 24.06 0.15
CA GLN A 348 -17.57 24.37 0.63
C GLN A 348 -18.30 25.45 -0.18
N ASN A 349 -17.58 26.41 -0.80
CA ASN A 349 -18.21 27.56 -1.44
C ASN A 349 -18.36 27.42 -2.96
N ALA A 350 -19.57 27.64 -3.48
CA ALA A 350 -19.87 27.65 -4.92
C ALA A 350 -19.31 28.87 -5.69
N GLY A 351 -18.65 29.82 -5.02
CA GLY A 351 -18.14 31.06 -5.63
C GLY A 351 -17.08 30.82 -6.71
N TYR A 352 -17.23 31.50 -7.85
CA TYR A 352 -16.27 31.48 -8.95
C TYR A 352 -14.99 32.25 -8.56
N HIS A 353 -13.87 31.54 -8.39
CA HIS A 353 -12.57 32.17 -8.16
C HIS A 353 -11.74 32.16 -9.44
N ALA A 354 -11.51 33.33 -10.03
CA ALA A 354 -10.75 33.49 -11.27
C ALA A 354 -9.31 32.92 -11.23
N ARG A 355 -8.76 32.68 -10.03
CA ARG A 355 -7.41 32.12 -9.81
C ARG A 355 -7.33 30.58 -9.83
N THR A 356 -8.46 29.87 -9.91
CA THR A 356 -8.50 28.39 -9.85
C THR A 356 -9.07 27.73 -11.11
N LYS A 357 -9.18 28.47 -12.23
CA LYS A 357 -9.79 27.94 -13.48
C LYS A 357 -9.12 26.68 -14.01
N HIS A 358 -7.82 26.51 -13.79
CA HIS A 358 -7.07 25.33 -14.24
C HIS A 358 -7.31 24.08 -13.38
N VAL A 359 -8.05 24.20 -12.28
CA VAL A 359 -8.46 23.07 -11.42
C VAL A 359 -9.99 22.90 -11.33
N ASP A 360 -10.74 23.55 -12.22
CA ASP A 360 -12.22 23.61 -12.20
C ASP A 360 -12.91 22.23 -12.11
N ILE A 361 -12.42 21.23 -12.85
CA ILE A 361 -12.96 19.86 -12.78
C ILE A 361 -12.82 19.27 -11.37
N ARG A 362 -11.71 19.53 -10.67
CA ARG A 362 -11.54 19.09 -9.28
C ARG A 362 -12.51 19.81 -8.36
N HIS A 363 -12.81 21.08 -8.65
CA HIS A 363 -13.77 21.86 -7.88
C HIS A 363 -15.15 21.21 -7.91
N HIS A 364 -15.65 20.96 -9.11
CA HIS A 364 -16.95 20.31 -9.30
C HIS A 364 -16.99 18.93 -8.64
N PHE A 365 -15.97 18.10 -8.87
CA PHE A 365 -15.90 16.74 -8.30
C PHE A 365 -15.94 16.72 -6.76
N ILE A 366 -15.13 17.54 -6.08
CA ILE A 366 -15.12 17.57 -4.61
C ILE A 366 -16.45 18.09 -4.07
N ARG A 367 -16.98 19.18 -4.66
CA ARG A 367 -18.23 19.79 -4.21
C ARG A 367 -19.41 18.85 -4.37
N GLU A 368 -19.54 18.20 -5.52
CA GLU A 368 -20.62 17.23 -5.78
C GLU A 368 -20.61 16.11 -4.73
N THR A 369 -19.41 15.61 -4.38
CA THR A 369 -19.23 14.56 -3.36
C THR A 369 -19.51 15.05 -1.92
N ILE A 370 -19.45 16.36 -1.68
CA ILE A 370 -19.83 16.96 -0.37
C ILE A 370 -21.33 17.22 -0.34
N GLU A 371 -21.88 17.79 -1.41
CA GLU A 371 -23.31 18.13 -1.55
C GLU A 371 -24.20 16.89 -1.51
N ASP A 372 -23.74 15.76 -2.07
CA ASP A 372 -24.44 14.48 -2.01
C ASP A 372 -24.31 13.76 -0.66
N GLY A 373 -23.50 14.29 0.26
CA GLY A 373 -23.27 13.74 1.60
C GLY A 373 -22.33 12.54 1.65
N THR A 374 -21.58 12.23 0.58
CA THR A 374 -20.64 11.11 0.55
C THR A 374 -19.39 11.38 1.38
N VAL A 375 -18.87 12.61 1.36
CA VAL A 375 -17.74 13.05 2.18
C VAL A 375 -18.06 14.35 2.92
N ALA A 376 -17.40 14.55 4.07
CA ALA A 376 -17.43 15.79 4.82
C ALA A 376 -16.00 16.27 5.04
N VAL A 377 -15.75 17.57 4.87
CA VAL A 377 -14.43 18.17 5.08
C VAL A 377 -14.49 19.10 6.29
N ALA A 378 -13.61 18.87 7.26
CA ALA A 378 -13.54 19.67 8.48
C ALA A 378 -12.09 20.00 8.86
N TYR A 379 -11.95 21.06 9.65
CA TYR A 379 -10.66 21.54 10.10
C TYR A 379 -10.03 20.63 11.16
N VAL A 380 -8.73 20.35 11.02
CA VAL A 380 -7.88 19.79 12.07
C VAL A 380 -6.70 20.73 12.34
N ASP A 381 -6.24 20.82 13.59
CA ASP A 381 -5.01 21.55 13.91
C ASP A 381 -3.80 20.83 13.28
N THR A 382 -2.86 21.57 12.70
CA THR A 382 -1.66 21.02 12.04
C THR A 382 -0.87 20.05 12.93
N LYS A 383 -0.89 20.20 14.27
CA LYS A 383 -0.22 19.24 15.17
C LYS A 383 -0.86 17.85 15.16
N HIS A 384 -2.13 17.77 14.79
CA HIS A 384 -2.92 16.55 14.70
C HIS A 384 -3.17 16.11 13.24
N GLN A 385 -2.58 16.82 12.27
CA GLN A 385 -2.64 16.44 10.87
C GLN A 385 -1.81 15.18 10.62
N LEU A 386 -2.46 14.02 10.55
CA LEU A 386 -1.78 12.73 10.40
C LEU A 386 -1.08 12.57 9.04
N ALA A 387 -1.55 13.27 8.01
CA ALA A 387 -0.97 13.21 6.67
C ALA A 387 0.37 13.98 6.55
N ASP A 388 0.73 14.84 7.51
CA ASP A 388 2.00 15.59 7.52
C ASP A 388 3.23 14.69 7.37
N ILE A 389 3.18 13.49 7.96
CA ILE A 389 4.28 12.51 7.87
C ILE A 389 4.55 12.04 6.43
N LEU A 390 3.58 12.23 5.52
CA LEU A 390 3.64 11.82 4.12
C LEU A 390 4.10 12.92 3.18
N THR A 391 4.19 14.17 3.61
CA THR A 391 4.40 15.32 2.72
C THR A 391 5.68 16.09 2.98
N LYS A 392 6.20 16.08 4.21
CA LYS A 392 7.32 16.95 4.61
C LYS A 392 8.33 16.24 5.54
N ALA A 393 9.56 16.75 5.55
CA ALA A 393 10.64 16.26 6.43
C ALA A 393 10.48 16.83 7.85
N LEU A 394 9.93 16.03 8.76
CA LEU A 394 9.61 16.46 10.13
C LEU A 394 10.79 16.33 11.10
N GLY A 395 10.82 17.24 12.09
CA GLY A 395 11.73 17.11 13.23
C GLY A 395 11.42 15.89 14.09
N SER A 396 12.43 15.29 14.73
CA SER A 396 12.32 13.98 15.39
C SER A 396 11.17 13.88 16.41
N LYS A 397 10.87 14.95 17.15
CA LYS A 397 9.78 14.96 18.14
C LYS A 397 8.41 14.83 17.46
N THR A 398 8.13 15.69 16.47
CA THR A 398 6.89 15.67 15.68
C THR A 398 6.75 14.38 14.88
N PHE A 399 7.86 13.93 14.26
CA PHE A 399 7.89 12.68 13.51
C PHE A 399 7.49 11.47 14.37
N LYS A 400 8.09 11.32 15.57
CA LYS A 400 7.74 10.22 16.49
C LYS A 400 6.28 10.32 16.94
N PHE A 401 5.82 11.52 17.29
CA PHE A 401 4.42 11.75 17.67
C PHE A 401 3.45 11.29 16.57
N LEU A 402 3.63 11.75 15.32
CA LEU A 402 2.75 11.37 14.21
C LEU A 402 2.88 9.89 13.83
N ARG A 403 4.08 9.31 13.90
CA ARG A 403 4.27 7.86 13.68
C ARG A 403 3.46 7.05 14.68
N ASP A 404 3.53 7.42 15.96
CA ASP A 404 2.83 6.73 17.02
C ASP A 404 1.31 6.97 16.92
N ALA A 405 0.87 8.19 16.56
CA ALA A 405 -0.53 8.52 16.31
C ALA A 405 -1.12 7.78 15.08
N ASN A 406 -0.28 7.47 14.08
CA ASN A 406 -0.62 6.61 12.94
C ASN A 406 -0.51 5.10 13.27
N SER A 407 -0.45 4.73 14.55
CA SER A 407 -0.38 3.33 15.01
C SER A 407 0.80 2.51 14.44
N ILE A 408 1.89 3.18 14.07
CA ILE A 408 3.13 2.55 13.61
C ILE A 408 4.07 2.38 14.81
N GLN A 409 3.91 1.28 15.53
CA GLN A 409 4.53 1.08 16.83
C GLN A 409 5.14 -0.31 16.95
N CYS A 410 6.05 -0.50 17.91
CA CYS A 410 6.45 -1.83 18.36
C CYS A 410 5.39 -2.36 19.33
N LYS A 411 5.21 -3.68 19.41
CA LYS A 411 4.39 -4.27 20.50
C LYS A 411 4.97 -3.86 21.84
N GLU A 412 4.11 -3.42 22.75
CA GLU A 412 4.45 -3.29 24.15
C GLU A 412 4.75 -4.69 24.70
N THR A 413 6.03 -4.96 24.95
CA THR A 413 6.41 -6.08 25.79
C THR A 413 6.01 -5.69 27.21
N LYS A 414 4.94 -6.29 27.76
CA LYS A 414 4.68 -6.19 29.20
C LYS A 414 5.96 -6.65 29.91
N GLN A 415 6.59 -5.74 30.66
CA GLN A 415 7.67 -6.07 31.59
C GLN A 415 7.11 -6.88 32.76
#